data_AF-A0A0G2AJC2-F1
#
_entry.id   AF-A0A0G2AJC2-F1
#
_cell.length_a   1.000
_cell.length_b   1.000
_cell.length_c   1.000
_cell.angle_alpha   90.00
_cell.angle_beta   90.00
_cell.angle_gamma   90.00
#
_symmetry.space_group_name_H-M   'P 1'
#
loop_
_entity.id
_entity.type
_entity.pdbx_description
1 polymer ?
#
loop_
_entity_poly.entity_id
_entity_poly.type
_entity_poly.pdbx_seq_one_letter_code
_entity_poly.pdbx_strand_id
1 'polypeptide(L)' 'MEKYAKNKIERNVPIVLLNKKDKKEKIETRDGMIPFDEFQKLELVAGTILSVSDHPNANKLYVLEVDLGKEKRQMVAGLK' A
#
# COMPACT_ATOMS: atom_id res chain seq x y z
N MET A 1 4.79 23.01 28.29
CA MET A 1 3.41 22.76 27.83
C MET A 1 2.99 23.61 26.62
N GLU A 2 3.86 24.48 26.09
CA GLU A 2 3.44 25.52 25.11
C GLU A 2 4.16 25.43 23.75
N LYS A 3 4.82 24.30 23.46
CA LYS A 3 5.60 24.09 22.21
C LYS A 3 5.03 23.04 21.25
N TYR A 4 3.88 22.44 21.55
CA TYR A 4 3.27 21.39 20.71
C TYR A 4 2.07 21.84 19.87
N ALA A 5 1.70 23.12 19.88
CA ALA A 5 0.50 23.63 19.20
C ALA A 5 0.76 24.35 17.85
N LYS A 6 1.99 24.37 17.34
CA LYS A 6 2.37 25.20 16.16
C LYS A 6 2.73 24.45 14.89
N ASN A 7 2.35 23.18 14.73
CA ASN A 7 2.51 22.49 13.44
C ASN A 7 1.19 21.92 12.89
N LYS A 8 0.17 22.77 12.87
CA LYS A 8 -1.20 22.48 12.40
C LYS A 8 -1.64 23.50 11.36
N ILE A 9 -0.81 23.81 10.36
CA ILE A 9 -1.18 24.70 9.24
C ILE A 9 -0.48 24.23 7.95
N GLU A 10 -0.84 23.06 7.41
CA GLU A 10 -0.83 22.79 5.96
C GLU A 10 -1.95 21.77 5.63
N ARG A 11 -3.17 22.02 6.13
CA ARG A 11 -4.37 21.37 5.58
C ARG A 11 -4.85 22.19 4.39
N ASN A 12 -4.17 22.04 3.25
CA ASN A 12 -4.70 22.50 1.97
C ASN A 12 -5.76 21.50 1.49
N VAL A 13 -6.96 21.60 2.06
CA VAL A 13 -8.17 20.95 1.58
C VAL A 13 -8.91 21.98 0.72
N PRO A 14 -9.00 21.75 -0.59
CA PRO A 14 -10.34 21.47 -1.09
C PRO A 14 -10.30 20.47 -2.27
N ILE A 15 -10.86 19.27 -2.08
CA ILE A 15 -11.44 18.52 -3.19
C ILE A 15 -12.90 18.29 -2.86
N VAL A 16 -13.65 19.33 -3.21
CA VAL A 16 -14.98 19.33 -3.79
C VAL A 16 -15.73 17.99 -3.68
N LEU A 17 -16.70 17.94 -2.77
CA LEU A 17 -17.88 17.07 -2.87
C LEU A 17 -18.64 17.42 -4.15
N LEU A 18 -18.40 16.74 -5.27
CA LEU A 18 -19.33 16.78 -6.39
C LEU A 18 -19.42 15.46 -7.16
N ASN A 19 -20.61 14.88 -7.10
CA ASN A 19 -21.19 14.05 -8.17
C ASN A 19 -21.04 14.76 -9.52
N LYS A 20 -20.42 14.14 -10.54
CA LYS A 20 -20.87 14.27 -11.93
C LYS A 20 -20.21 13.29 -12.89
N LYS A 21 -21.08 12.76 -13.75
CA LYS A 21 -20.85 11.98 -14.97
C LYS A 21 -19.71 12.53 -15.85
N ASP A 22 -18.94 11.60 -16.40
CA ASP A 22 -18.25 11.66 -17.69
C ASP A 22 -17.55 12.99 -18.03
N LYS A 23 -16.36 13.21 -17.47
CA LYS A 23 -15.39 14.11 -18.08
C LYS A 23 -13.96 13.73 -17.68
N LYS A 24 -13.18 13.23 -18.64
CA LYS A 24 -11.73 13.05 -18.52
C LYS A 24 -11.05 14.43 -18.52
N GLU A 25 -11.01 15.09 -17.37
CA GLU A 25 -10.11 16.22 -17.13
C GLU A 25 -8.83 15.68 -16.51
N LYS A 26 -7.67 16.13 -17.02
CA LYS A 26 -6.34 15.67 -16.63
C LYS A 26 -6.06 16.15 -15.21
N ILE A 27 -6.22 15.26 -14.23
CA ILE A 27 -5.99 15.55 -12.81
C ILE A 27 -4.49 15.84 -12.64
N GLU A 28 -4.13 17.07 -12.29
CA GLU A 28 -2.78 17.42 -11.88
C GLU A 28 -2.50 16.77 -10.51
N THR A 29 -2.00 15.54 -10.54
CA THR A 29 -1.50 14.83 -9.37
C THR A 29 -0.25 15.54 -8.87
N ARG A 30 -0.16 15.79 -7.55
CA ARG A 30 1.11 16.17 -6.91
C ARG A 30 2.17 15.14 -7.31
N ASP A 31 3.38 15.58 -7.65
CA ASP A 31 4.47 14.69 -8.07
C ASP A 31 4.60 13.51 -7.09
N GLY A 32 4.49 12.29 -7.63
CA GLY A 32 4.56 11.05 -6.86
C GLY A 32 3.22 10.50 -6.32
N MET A 33 2.08 11.15 -6.53
CA MET A 33 0.77 10.62 -6.12
C MET A 33 0.05 9.92 -7.27
N ILE A 34 -0.49 8.72 -7.02
CA ILE A 34 -1.31 7.97 -7.99
C ILE A 34 -2.80 8.25 -7.78
N PRO A 35 -3.63 8.24 -8.84
CA PRO A 35 -5.08 8.25 -8.71
C PRO A 35 -5.59 7.05 -7.92
N PHE A 36 -6.69 7.23 -7.17
CA PHE A 36 -7.27 6.15 -6.37
C PHE A 36 -7.70 4.93 -7.21
N ASP A 37 -8.19 5.18 -8.43
CA ASP A 37 -8.58 4.11 -9.36
C ASP A 37 -7.40 3.21 -9.75
N GLU A 38 -6.17 3.73 -9.77
CA GLU A 38 -4.96 2.93 -10.00
C GLU A 38 -4.61 2.09 -8.77
N PHE A 39 -4.76 2.64 -7.56
CA PHE A 39 -4.56 1.90 -6.31
C PHE A 39 -5.56 0.74 -6.16
N GLN A 40 -6.82 0.94 -6.55
CA GLN A 40 -7.88 -0.07 -6.43
C GLN A 40 -7.64 -1.32 -7.32
N LYS A 41 -6.76 -1.23 -8.32
CA LYS A 41 -6.39 -2.40 -9.16
C LYS A 41 -5.52 -3.41 -8.41
N LEU A 42 -4.90 -3.03 -7.29
CA LEU A 42 -4.07 -3.92 -6.48
C LEU A 42 -4.94 -4.75 -5.54
N GLU A 43 -4.79 -6.07 -5.59
CA GLU A 43 -5.41 -6.98 -4.63
C GLU A 43 -4.50 -7.17 -3.41
N LEU A 44 -4.76 -6.42 -2.35
CA LEU A 44 -4.06 -6.55 -1.07
C LEU A 44 -4.92 -7.38 -0.11
N VAL A 45 -4.35 -8.49 0.37
CA VAL A 45 -5.03 -9.45 1.25
C VAL A 45 -4.18 -9.78 2.47
N ALA A 46 -4.85 -10.08 3.59
CA ALA A 46 -4.19 -10.59 4.78
C ALA A 46 -4.04 -12.11 4.67
N GLY A 47 -2.84 -12.62 4.98
CA GLY A 47 -2.53 -14.04 4.98
C GLY A 47 -1.81 -14.47 6.25
N THR A 48 -1.90 -15.77 6.57
CA THR A 48 -1.23 -16.37 7.72
C THR A 48 0.03 -17.10 7.27
N ILE A 49 1.17 -16.84 7.89
CA ILE A 49 2.41 -17.57 7.60
C ILE A 49 2.31 -18.98 8.20
N LEU A 50 2.46 -20.00 7.37
CA LEU A 50 2.44 -21.41 7.77
C LEU A 50 3.84 -21.95 8.04
N SER A 51 4.81 -21.60 7.18
CA SER A 51 6.19 -22.06 7.30
C SER A 51 7.18 -21.01 6.80
N VAL A 52 8.40 -21.08 7.33
CA VAL A 52 9.53 -20.22 6.97
C VAL A 52 10.76 -21.11 6.81
N SER A 53 11.52 -20.92 5.74
CA SER A 53 12.78 -21.62 5.49
C SER A 53 13.82 -20.67 4.92
N ASP A 54 15.10 -20.95 5.16
CA ASP A 54 16.19 -20.20 4.53
C ASP A 54 16.17 -20.40 3.01
N HIS A 55 16.41 -19.32 2.27
CA HIS A 55 16.54 -19.43 0.82
C HIS A 55 17.86 -20.14 0.47
N PRO A 56 17.84 -21.21 -0.33
CA PRO A 56 19.01 -22.08 -0.55
C PRO A 56 20.22 -21.34 -1.13
N ASN A 57 19.96 -20.30 -1.92
CA ASN A 57 21.00 -19.54 -2.62
C ASN A 57 21.13 -18.08 -2.14
N ALA A 58 20.47 -17.70 -1.04
CA ALA A 58 20.49 -16.30 -0.60
C ALA A 58 20.46 -16.15 0.91
N ASN A 59 21.52 -15.56 1.47
CA ASN A 59 21.74 -15.48 2.91
C ASN A 59 20.80 -14.51 3.64
N LYS A 60 20.14 -13.60 2.90
CA LYS A 60 19.28 -12.54 3.44
C LYS A 60 17.79 -12.73 3.12
N LEU A 61 17.42 -13.87 2.53
CA LEU A 61 16.04 -14.13 2.09
C LEU A 61 15.47 -15.34 2.82
N TYR A 62 14.19 -15.25 3.15
CA TYR A 62 13.37 -16.37 3.57
C TYR A 62 12.41 -16.79 2.47
N VAL A 63 12.17 -18.09 2.37
CA VAL A 63 11.06 -18.69 1.63
C VAL A 63 9.92 -18.90 2.62
N LEU A 64 8.77 -18.29 2.35
CA LEU A 64 7.57 -18.32 3.17
C LEU A 64 6.48 -19.09 2.45
N GLU A 65 5.76 -19.96 3.16
CA GLU A 65 4.47 -20.48 2.72
C GLU A 65 3.37 -19.74 3.46
N VAL A 66 2.50 -19.04 2.72
CA VAL A 66 1.45 -18.18 3.28
C VAL A 66 0.08 -18.71 2.86
N ASP A 67 -0.81 -18.86 3.81
CA ASP A 67 -2.21 -19.19 3.60
C ASP A 67 -3.05 -17.92 3.46
N LEU A 68 -3.71 -17.77 2.31
CA LEU A 68 -4.61 -16.66 2.00
C LEU A 68 -6.08 -17.03 2.28
N GLY A 69 -6.33 -18.17 2.94
CA GLY A 69 -7.64 -18.73 3.28
C GLY A 69 -8.29 -19.52 2.14
N LYS A 70 -8.07 -19.12 0.88
CA LYS A 70 -8.54 -19.86 -0.31
C LYS A 70 -7.46 -20.73 -0.94
N GLU A 71 -6.22 -20.27 -0.86
CA GLU A 71 -5.07 -20.91 -1.46
C GLU A 71 -3.82 -20.64 -0.62
N LYS A 72 -2.82 -21.49 -0.82
CA LYS A 72 -1.48 -21.29 -0.28
C LYS A 72 -0.57 -20.79 -1.38
N ARG A 73 0.27 -19.83 -1.05
CA ARG A 73 1.23 -19.25 -1.99
C ARG A 73 2.61 -19.19 -1.35
N GLN A 74 3.61 -19.50 -2.16
CA GLN A 74 5.00 -19.34 -1.76
C GLN A 74 5.46 -17.92 -2.06
N MET A 75 6.14 -17.30 -1.10
CA MET A 75 6.71 -15.96 -1.22
C MET A 75 8.18 -15.97 -0.82
N VAL A 76 8.96 -15.04 -1.37
CA VAL A 76 10.36 -14.82 -0.96
C VAL A 76 10.48 -13.42 -0.40
N ALA A 77 10.93 -13.29 0.85
CA ALA A 77 10.99 -12.02 1.55
C ALA A 77 12.36 -11.78 2.19
N GLY A 78 12.88 -10.56 2.07
CA GLY A 78 14.12 -10.14 2.71
C GLY A 78 13.91 -9.69 4.15
N LEU A 79 13.54 -10.62 5.03
CA LEU A 79 13.19 -10.37 6.44
C LEU A 79 14.16 -11.08 7.42
N LYS A 80 15.35 -11.45 6.95
CA LYS A 80 16.38 -12.13 7.74
C LYS A 80 17.33 -11.17 8.43
#